data_AF-A0A800GIM5-F1
#
_entry.id   AF-A0A800GIM5-F1
#
_cell.length_a   1.000
_cell.length_b   1.000
_cell.length_c   1.000
_cell.angle_alpha   90.00
_cell.angle_beta   90.00
_cell.angle_gamma   90.00
#
_symmetry.space_group_name_H-M   'P 1'
#
loop_
_entity.id
_entity.type
_entity.pdbx_description
1 polymer ?
#
loop_
_entity_poly.entity_id
_entity_poly.type
_entity_poly.pdbx_seq_one_letter_code
_entity_poly.pdbx_strand_id
1 'polypeptide(L)' 'STVELEDYTLLNIAASYEIYEQVELFARVENLLDEQYQEVFSFAARGIAGYGGIRVTFGPFL' A
#
# COMPACT_ATOMS: atom_id res chain seq x y z
N SER A 1 3.73 -24.26 -24.99
CA SER A 1 2.96 -23.02 -25.25
C SER A 1 3.54 -21.96 -24.35
N THR A 2 4.23 -20.97 -24.90
CA THR A 2 4.72 -19.84 -24.10
C THR A 2 3.53 -18.90 -23.91
N VAL A 3 3.17 -18.62 -22.67
CA VAL A 3 2.17 -17.59 -22.35
C VAL A 3 2.93 -16.26 -22.34
N GLU A 4 2.55 -15.34 -23.22
CA GLU A 4 3.03 -13.95 -23.13
C GLU A 4 2.29 -13.28 -21.98
N LEU A 5 3.03 -12.83 -20.97
CA LEU A 5 2.49 -11.97 -19.92
C LEU A 5 2.47 -10.54 -20.46
N GLU A 6 1.32 -9.88 -20.41
CA GLU A 6 1.21 -8.46 -20.76
C GLU A 6 2.03 -7.61 -19.78
N ASP A 7 2.71 -6.58 -20.29
CA ASP A 7 3.41 -5.60 -19.47
C ASP A 7 2.39 -4.81 -18.64
N TYR A 8 2.63 -4.67 -17.34
CA TYR A 8 1.77 -3.92 -16.42
C TYR A 8 2.59 -2.91 -15.61
N THR A 9 1.95 -1.84 -15.15
CA THR A 9 2.57 -0.83 -14.28
C THR A 9 1.85 -0.80 -12.95
N LEU A 10 2.55 -1.14 -11.86
CA LEU A 10 2.00 -1.01 -10.51
C LEU A 10 2.39 0.33 -9.89
N LEU A 11 1.39 1.12 -9.49
CA LEU A 11 1.58 2.39 -8.81
C LEU A 11 1.02 2.31 -7.38
N ASN A 12 1.89 2.56 -6.41
CA ASN A 12 1.53 2.61 -4.99
C ASN A 12 1.85 4.01 -4.44
N ILE A 13 0.95 4.55 -3.62
CA ILE A 13 1.11 5.87 -2.99
C ILE A 13 1.04 5.71 -1.48
N ALA A 14 1.95 6.34 -0.76
CA ALA A 14 1.91 6.45 0.69
C ALA A 14 2.13 7.91 1.12
N ALA A 15 1.44 8.32 2.18
CA ALA A 15 1.58 9.63 2.79
C ALA A 15 1.47 9.51 4.32
N SER A 16 2.20 10.36 5.03
CA SER A 16 2.03 10.54 6.47
C SER A 16 2.21 11.99 6.87
N TYR A 17 1.61 12.34 8.01
CA TYR A 17 1.59 13.69 8.55
C TYR A 17 1.61 13.66 10.08
N GLU A 18 2.59 14.36 10.67
CA GLU A 18 2.67 14.58 12.10
C GLU A 18 1.64 15.63 12.53
N ILE A 19 0.59 15.17 13.23
CA ILE A 19 -0.44 16.06 13.78
C ILE A 19 0.08 16.70 15.08
N TYR A 20 0.77 15.90 15.89
CA TYR A 20 1.46 16.30 17.10
C TYR A 20 2.80 15.56 17.18
N GLU A 21 3.71 16.01 18.05
CA GLU A 21 5.04 15.41 18.23
C GLU A 21 5.00 13.89 18.51
N GLN A 22 3.92 13.39 19.13
CA GLN A 22 3.72 11.96 19.40
C GLN A 22 2.64 11.29 18.53
N VAL A 23 1.97 12.02 17.63
CA VAL A 23 0.80 11.52 16.89
C VAL A 23 0.96 11.76 15.38
N GLU A 24 1.03 10.67 14.63
CA GLU A 24 1.16 10.68 13.17
C GLU A 24 -0.08 10.05 12.53
N LEU A 25 -0.67 10.71 11.55
CA LEU A 25 -1.67 10.14 10.66
C LEU A 25 -0.97 9.60 9.41
N PHE A 26 -1.28 8.37 9.01
CA PHE A 26 -0.73 7.78 7.79
C PHE A 26 -1.83 7.17 6.93
N ALA A 27 -1.60 7.18 5.62
CA ALA A 27 -2.43 6.53 4.63
C ALA A 27 -1.56 5.97 3.50
N ARG A 28 -1.98 4.85 2.91
CA ARG A 28 -1.39 4.28 1.71
C ARG A 28 -2.47 3.66 0.82
N VAL A 29 -2.24 3.72 -0.48
CA VAL A 29 -3.06 3.08 -1.50
C VAL A 29 -2.12 2.21 -2.34
N GLU A 30 -2.46 0.94 -2.44
CA GLU A 30 -1.78 -0.05 -3.27
C GLU A 30 -2.58 -0.25 -4.56
N ASN A 31 -1.86 -0.53 -5.64
CA ASN A 31 -2.42 -0.79 -6.96
C ASN A 31 -3.40 0.31 -7.41
N LEU A 32 -2.93 1.57 -7.40
CA LEU A 32 -3.74 2.75 -7.73
C LEU A 32 -4.35 2.71 -9.13
N LEU A 33 -3.67 2.02 -10.06
CA LEU A 33 -4.13 1.84 -11.43
C LEU A 33 -5.10 0.65 -11.59
N ASP A 34 -5.38 -0.09 -10.50
CA ASP A 34 -6.26 -1.27 -10.45
C ASP A 34 -5.88 -2.37 -11.44
N GLU A 35 -4.58 -2.58 -11.64
CA GLU A 35 -4.04 -3.57 -12.56
C GLU A 35 -4.34 -4.99 -12.06
N GLN A 36 -4.91 -5.81 -12.92
CA GLN A 36 -5.27 -7.20 -12.64
C GLN A 36 -4.18 -8.12 -13.20
N TYR A 37 -3.05 -8.24 -12.50
CA TYR A 37 -1.95 -9.10 -12.94
C TYR A 37 -2.14 -10.56 -12.46
N GLN A 38 -1.86 -11.55 -13.31
CA GLN A 38 -1.93 -12.96 -12.92
C GLN A 38 -0.59 -13.42 -12.31
N GLU A 39 -0.46 -13.31 -10.98
CA GLU A 39 0.64 -13.93 -10.24
C GLU A 39 0.35 -15.44 -10.07
N VAL A 40 0.81 -16.26 -11.02
CA VAL A 40 1.02 -17.72 -10.91
C VAL A 40 0.15 -18.44 -9.85
N PHE A 41 -1.07 -18.85 -10.25
CA PHE A 41 -1.92 -19.91 -9.67
C PHE A 41 -2.16 -20.00 -8.14
N SER A 42 -1.73 -19.05 -7.30
CA SER A 42 -1.94 -19.18 -5.84
C SER A 42 -2.20 -17.87 -5.09
N PHE A 43 -1.94 -16.71 -5.70
CA PHE A 43 -2.22 -15.42 -5.07
C PHE A 43 -2.84 -14.51 -6.13
N ALA A 44 -4.16 -14.36 -6.10
CA ALA A 44 -4.81 -13.35 -6.92
C ALA A 44 -4.15 -11.99 -6.64
N ALA A 45 -3.80 -11.25 -7.69
CA ALA A 45 -3.47 -9.84 -7.55
C ALA A 45 -4.63 -9.19 -6.79
N ARG A 46 -4.31 -8.59 -5.65
CA ARG A 46 -5.30 -7.80 -4.93
C ARG A 46 -5.50 -6.55 -5.80
N GLY A 47 -6.73 -6.29 -6.21
CA GLY A 47 -7.09 -5.03 -6.86
C GLY A 47 -6.77 -3.82 -5.97
N ILE A 48 -7.27 -2.64 -6.33
CA ILE A 48 -7.00 -1.42 -5.54
C ILE A 48 -7.31 -1.62 -4.04
N ALA A 49 -6.35 -1.28 -3.18
CA ALA A 49 -6.48 -1.45 -1.73
C ALA A 49 -5.99 -0.21 -0.96
N GLY A 50 -6.82 0.30 -0.07
CA GLY A 50 -6.49 1.42 0.81
C GLY A 50 -6.21 0.98 2.25
N TYR A 51 -5.19 1.56 2.87
CA TYR A 51 -4.88 1.37 4.28
C TYR A 51 -4.60 2.74 4.92
N GLY A 52 -4.91 2.88 6.20
CA GLY A 52 -4.56 4.07 6.95
C GLY A 52 -4.75 3.87 8.44
N GLY A 53 -4.22 4.80 9.21
CA GLY A 53 -4.31 4.73 10.66
C GLY A 53 -3.59 5.87 11.35
N ILE A 54 -3.59 5.79 12.68
CA ILE A 54 -2.90 6.71 13.57
C ILE A 54 -1.78 5.94 14.25
N ARG A 55 -0.58 6.50 14.26
CA ARG A 55 0.56 6.01 15.04
C ARG A 55 0.75 6.94 16.25
N VAL A 56 0.79 6.34 17.43
CA VAL A 56 1.07 7.05 18.69
C VAL A 56 2.38 6.53 19.26
N THR A 57 3.35 7.41 19.44
CA THR A 57 4.67 7.08 19.97
C THR A 57 4.74 7.47 21.45
N PHE A 58 4.91 6.48 22.33
CA PHE A 58 5.18 6.72 23.74
C PHE A 58 6.70 6.65 23.96
N GLY A 59 7.35 7.80 24.08
CA GLY A 59 8.77 7.85 24.47
C GLY A 59 8.96 7.38 25.94
N PRO A 60 10.14 6.87 26.31
CA PRO A 60 10.45 6.55 27.69
C PRO A 60 10.65 7.84 28.51
N PHE A 61 9.60 8.31 29.19
CA PHE A 61 9.56 9.38 30.21
C PHE A 61 10.13 10.78 29.81
N LEU A 62 9.64 11.80 30.54
CA LEU A 62 10.20 13.16 30.59
C LEU A 62 11.69 13.18 30.95
#